data_AF-A0A537GAX6-F1
#
_entry.id   AF-A0A537GAX6-F1
#
_cell.length_a   1.000
_cell.length_b   1.000
_cell.length_c   1.000
_cell.angle_alpha   90.00
_cell.angle_beta   90.00
_cell.angle_gamma   90.00
#
_symmetry.space_group_name_H-M   'P 1'
#
loop_
_entity.id
_entity.type
_entity.pdbx_description
1 polymer ?
#
loop_
_entity_poly.entity_id
_entity_poly.type
_entity_poly.pdbx_seq_one_letter_code
_entity_poly.pdbx_strand_id
1 'polypeptide(L)'
;MTELEDYAGRLEALAQRLGLEHYAVDFELAPASLMTEIAVYGLPIRMPHWSYGVRYIHQLVRQSMGHSKIFEVMFPGDPCRAFLMDSNSLAENTLVAAHVLGHADFSRNNQLFARFHAMAGGNIVEHAAAHAQRIQQAIEAAGLERVEAVLDAALALESHVDVSGELRRPPYPEFVPEKTAPTETAFQQRFGQLPGAAEKASPSAGPPLRTRIPPHAEYDLLWFIAHYAPELEQWERDIFLAVRAESLYF
;
A
#
# COMPACT_ATOMS: atom_id res chain seq x y z
N MET A 1 31.08 -13.61 -15.97
CA MET A 1 30.44 -13.53 -14.66
C MET A 1 31.24 -12.57 -13.81
N THR A 2 30.60 -11.53 -13.30
CA THR A 2 31.22 -10.62 -12.34
C THR A 2 31.46 -11.36 -11.02
N GLU A 3 32.48 -11.00 -10.22
CA GLU A 3 32.74 -11.67 -8.92
C GLU A 3 31.51 -11.63 -8.00
N LEU A 4 30.70 -10.56 -8.11
CA LEU A 4 29.45 -10.41 -7.36
C LEU A 4 28.40 -11.46 -7.74
N GLU A 5 28.25 -11.80 -9.02
CA GLU A 5 27.32 -12.86 -9.48
C GLU A 5 27.71 -14.23 -8.90
N ASP A 6 29.01 -14.53 -8.79
CA ASP A 6 29.49 -15.76 -8.16
C ASP A 6 29.12 -15.80 -6.66
N TYR A 7 29.37 -14.71 -5.93
CA TYR A 7 28.99 -14.61 -4.52
C TYR A 7 27.47 -14.68 -4.34
N ALA A 8 26.69 -14.00 -5.17
CA ALA A 8 25.23 -14.04 -5.13
C ALA A 8 24.70 -15.47 -5.32
N GLY A 9 25.19 -16.19 -6.33
CA GLY A 9 24.80 -17.60 -6.55
C GLY A 9 25.19 -18.52 -5.39
N ARG A 10 26.35 -18.30 -4.76
CA ARG A 10 26.77 -19.04 -3.56
C ARG A 10 25.90 -18.73 -2.34
N LEU A 11 25.46 -17.48 -2.21
CA LEU A 11 24.56 -17.02 -1.14
C LEU A 11 23.15 -17.56 -1.32
N GLU A 12 22.62 -17.58 -2.54
CA GLU A 12 21.32 -18.21 -2.86
C GLU A 12 21.35 -19.71 -2.52
N ALA A 13 22.41 -20.42 -2.92
CA ALA A 13 22.59 -21.82 -2.56
C ALA A 13 22.70 -22.01 -1.04
N LEU A 14 23.27 -21.05 -0.31
CA LEU A 14 23.32 -21.08 1.15
C LEU A 14 21.94 -20.82 1.76
N ALA A 15 21.20 -19.85 1.27
CA ALA A 15 19.84 -19.52 1.72
C ALA A 15 18.92 -20.74 1.59
N GLN A 16 18.96 -21.44 0.43
CA GLN A 16 18.24 -22.69 0.23
C GLN A 16 18.63 -23.78 1.22
N ARG A 17 19.93 -23.95 1.52
CA ARG A 17 20.39 -24.92 2.53
C ARG A 17 19.94 -24.58 3.94
N LEU A 18 19.77 -23.30 4.25
CA LEU A 18 19.27 -22.82 5.54
C LEU A 18 17.73 -22.85 5.63
N GLY A 19 17.05 -23.21 4.54
CA GLY A 19 15.59 -23.33 4.49
C GLY A 19 14.85 -22.02 4.27
N LEU A 20 15.51 -21.00 3.71
CA LEU A 20 14.83 -19.77 3.30
C LEU A 20 14.03 -20.04 2.02
N GLU A 21 12.80 -19.56 2.00
CA GLU A 21 11.90 -19.61 0.85
C GLU A 21 11.67 -18.20 0.34
N HIS A 22 12.13 -17.91 -0.88
CA HIS A 22 11.96 -16.62 -1.53
C HIS A 22 11.71 -16.77 -3.04
N TYR A 23 11.19 -15.74 -3.68
CA TYR A 23 11.14 -15.66 -5.14
C TYR A 23 12.54 -15.44 -5.73
N ALA A 24 12.69 -15.57 -7.04
CA ALA A 24 13.94 -15.24 -7.72
C ALA A 24 14.31 -13.78 -7.42
N VAL A 25 15.60 -13.51 -7.16
CA VAL A 25 16.09 -12.16 -6.87
C VAL A 25 16.96 -11.68 -8.02
N ASP A 26 16.53 -10.61 -8.68
CA ASP A 26 17.26 -9.96 -9.75
C ASP A 26 18.11 -8.82 -9.16
N PHE A 27 19.42 -9.04 -9.06
CA PHE A 27 20.37 -8.03 -8.59
C PHE A 27 20.85 -7.14 -9.74
N GLU A 28 20.73 -5.83 -9.57
CA GLU A 28 21.20 -4.83 -10.54
C GLU A 28 22.09 -3.79 -9.85
N LEU A 29 23.23 -3.46 -10.46
CA LEU A 29 24.09 -2.37 -9.97
C LEU A 29 23.59 -1.04 -10.51
N ALA A 30 23.35 -0.09 -9.62
CA ALA A 30 22.80 1.22 -9.95
C ALA A 30 23.71 2.36 -9.44
N PRO A 31 23.81 3.47 -10.19
CA PRO A 31 24.54 4.65 -9.75
C PRO A 31 23.86 5.33 -8.56
N ALA A 32 24.63 6.03 -7.74
CA ALA A 32 24.13 6.70 -6.53
C ALA A 32 22.96 7.68 -6.78
N SER A 33 22.93 8.34 -7.94
CA SER A 33 21.82 9.23 -8.32
C SER A 33 20.52 8.44 -8.50
N LEU A 34 20.56 7.34 -9.24
CA LEU A 34 19.40 6.46 -9.45
C LEU A 34 18.96 5.83 -8.13
N MET A 35 19.89 5.39 -7.28
CA MET A 35 19.57 4.86 -5.94
C MET A 35 18.83 5.89 -5.09
N THR A 36 19.26 7.15 -5.14
CA THR A 36 18.63 8.24 -4.39
C THR A 36 17.26 8.59 -4.95
N GLU A 37 17.11 8.61 -6.27
CA GLU A 37 15.80 8.77 -6.93
C GLU A 37 14.85 7.65 -6.48
N ILE A 38 15.23 6.39 -6.67
CA ILE A 38 14.38 5.25 -6.30
C ILE A 38 14.04 5.28 -4.80
N ALA A 39 14.99 5.59 -3.91
CA ALA A 39 14.72 5.67 -2.48
C ALA A 39 13.77 6.82 -2.07
N VAL A 40 13.78 7.93 -2.80
CA VAL A 40 12.95 9.11 -2.50
C VAL A 40 11.57 9.00 -3.13
N TYR A 41 11.51 8.63 -4.41
CA TYR A 41 10.27 8.44 -5.14
C TYR A 41 9.56 7.16 -4.69
N GLY A 42 10.31 6.18 -4.18
CA GLY A 42 9.81 4.90 -3.72
C GLY A 42 9.56 3.91 -4.86
N LEU A 43 9.28 4.34 -6.10
CA LEU A 43 9.19 3.49 -7.29
C LEU A 43 9.95 4.16 -8.45
N PRO A 44 10.49 3.41 -9.43
CA PRO A 44 11.21 3.98 -10.57
C PRO A 44 10.37 4.94 -11.42
N ILE A 45 9.05 4.70 -11.48
CA ILE A 45 8.08 5.57 -12.13
C ILE A 45 6.96 5.81 -11.12
N ARG A 46 6.67 7.09 -10.86
CA ARG A 46 5.63 7.52 -9.91
C ARG A 46 4.94 8.78 -10.39
N MET A 47 3.78 9.07 -9.82
CA MET A 47 3.10 10.35 -10.00
C MET A 47 4.03 11.54 -9.72
N PRO A 48 4.07 12.57 -10.58
CA PRO A 48 4.87 13.76 -10.33
C PRO A 48 4.27 14.57 -9.18
N HIS A 49 5.12 14.97 -8.23
CA HIS A 49 4.72 15.85 -7.13
C HIS A 49 5.91 16.63 -6.58
N TRP A 50 5.73 17.90 -6.25
CA TRP A 50 6.79 18.78 -5.76
C TRP A 50 7.44 18.29 -4.46
N SER A 51 6.66 17.62 -3.60
CA SER A 51 7.16 17.12 -2.31
C SER A 51 8.29 16.11 -2.46
N TYR A 52 8.29 15.33 -3.56
CA TYR A 52 9.38 14.38 -3.84
C TYR A 52 10.69 15.11 -4.15
N GLY A 53 10.63 16.24 -4.85
CA GLY A 53 11.80 17.08 -5.09
C GLY A 53 12.39 17.64 -3.78
N VAL A 54 11.54 18.07 -2.84
CA VAL A 54 11.98 18.52 -1.52
C VAL A 54 12.62 17.36 -0.73
N ARG A 55 11.99 16.18 -0.73
CA ARG A 55 12.54 14.95 -0.10
C ARG A 55 13.88 14.57 -0.73
N TYR A 56 14.02 14.71 -2.05
CA TYR A 56 15.26 14.43 -2.77
C TYR A 56 16.40 15.33 -2.30
N ILE A 57 16.16 16.63 -2.23
CA ILE A 57 17.15 17.60 -1.74
C ILE A 57 17.55 17.26 -0.30
N HIS A 58 16.58 16.94 0.57
CA HIS A 58 16.87 16.56 1.94
C HIS A 58 17.75 15.30 2.03
N GLN A 59 17.44 14.29 1.21
CA GLN A 59 18.21 13.04 1.15
C GLN A 59 19.62 13.29 0.64
N LEU A 60 19.77 14.06 -0.44
CA LEU A 60 21.06 14.43 -1.01
C LEU A 60 21.93 15.20 0.00
N VAL A 61 21.35 16.16 0.73
CA VAL A 61 22.06 16.93 1.77
C VAL A 61 22.54 15.99 2.88
N ARG A 62 21.69 15.09 3.38
CA ARG A 62 22.08 14.12 4.42
C ARG A 62 23.20 13.19 3.97
N GLN A 63 23.14 12.70 2.74
CA GLN A 63 24.20 11.89 2.16
C GLN A 63 25.51 12.67 2.03
N SER A 64 25.45 13.91 1.53
CA SER A 64 26.64 14.76 1.36
C SER A 64 27.32 15.10 2.70
N MET A 65 26.55 15.17 3.78
CA MET A 65 27.04 15.37 5.14
C MET A 65 27.53 14.08 5.82
N GLY A 66 27.46 12.92 5.14
CA GLY A 66 27.83 11.62 5.70
C GLY A 66 26.86 11.08 6.74
N HIS A 67 25.64 11.62 6.83
CA HIS A 67 24.60 11.18 7.78
C HIS A 67 23.70 10.07 7.22
N SER A 68 23.86 9.71 5.94
CA SER A 68 23.07 8.66 5.29
C SER A 68 23.89 8.01 4.17
N LYS A 69 23.86 6.68 4.07
CA LYS A 69 24.37 5.92 2.93
C LYS A 69 23.31 4.90 2.56
N ILE A 70 22.96 4.83 1.27
CA ILE A 70 22.04 3.84 0.73
C ILE A 70 22.89 2.72 0.17
N PHE A 71 22.72 1.51 0.67
CA PHE A 71 23.44 0.33 0.20
C PHE A 71 22.62 -0.41 -0.86
N GLU A 72 21.32 -0.55 -0.61
CA GLU A 72 20.34 -1.21 -1.47
C GLU A 72 18.99 -0.50 -1.49
N VAL A 73 18.22 -0.78 -2.54
CA VAL A 73 16.77 -0.61 -2.57
C VAL A 73 16.17 -1.87 -3.19
N MET A 74 15.18 -2.47 -2.53
CA MET A 74 14.57 -3.72 -2.99
C MET A 74 13.05 -3.59 -3.10
N PHE A 75 12.52 -4.16 -4.19
CA PHE A 75 11.10 -4.27 -4.47
C PHE A 75 10.65 -5.73 -4.34
N PRO A 76 9.84 -6.06 -3.32
CA PRO A 76 9.31 -7.41 -3.19
C PRO A 76 8.34 -7.73 -4.33
N GLY A 77 8.53 -8.89 -4.97
CA GLY A 77 7.74 -9.33 -6.11
C GLY A 77 8.19 -10.72 -6.60
N ASP A 78 7.63 -11.16 -7.71
CA ASP A 78 8.04 -12.39 -8.43
C ASP A 78 8.35 -12.03 -9.90
N PRO A 79 9.62 -11.71 -10.25
CA PRO A 79 10.82 -11.75 -9.40
C PRO A 79 10.96 -10.53 -8.47
N CYS A 80 11.71 -10.70 -7.38
CA CYS A 80 12.14 -9.65 -6.47
C CYS A 80 13.27 -8.84 -7.11
N ARG A 81 13.12 -7.52 -7.26
CA ARG A 81 14.14 -6.67 -7.90
C ARG A 81 14.94 -5.95 -6.85
N ALA A 82 16.26 -6.10 -6.86
CA ALA A 82 17.16 -5.50 -5.89
C ALA A 82 18.24 -4.66 -6.57
N PHE A 83 18.23 -3.36 -6.30
CA PHE A 83 19.24 -2.43 -6.76
C PHE A 83 20.33 -2.27 -5.70
N LEU A 84 21.58 -2.48 -6.09
CA LEU A 84 22.78 -2.35 -5.28
C LEU A 84 23.58 -1.14 -5.74
N MET A 85 24.14 -0.37 -4.82
CA MET A 85 24.95 0.79 -5.22
C MET A 85 26.28 0.35 -5.87
N ASP A 86 26.60 0.92 -7.03
CA ASP A 86 27.81 0.62 -7.81
C ASP A 86 29.12 1.01 -7.10
N SER A 87 29.07 2.02 -6.23
CA SER A 87 30.21 2.50 -5.45
C SER A 87 30.47 1.68 -4.18
N ASN A 88 29.64 0.69 -3.86
CA ASN A 88 29.92 -0.26 -2.80
C ASN A 88 31.10 -1.16 -3.18
N SER A 89 31.95 -1.47 -2.21
CA SER A 89 32.96 -2.52 -2.35
C SER A 89 32.31 -3.89 -2.55
N LEU A 90 33.09 -4.84 -3.07
CA LEU A 90 32.63 -6.22 -3.26
C LEU A 90 32.16 -6.85 -1.94
N ALA A 91 32.85 -6.58 -0.84
CA ALA A 91 32.48 -7.09 0.48
C ALA A 91 31.15 -6.50 0.98
N GLU A 92 30.94 -5.19 0.77
CA GLU A 92 29.66 -4.53 1.07
C GLU A 92 28.53 -5.14 0.25
N ASN A 93 28.67 -5.23 -1.08
CA ASN A 93 27.62 -5.81 -1.93
C ASN A 93 27.38 -7.31 -1.66
N THR A 94 28.39 -8.06 -1.23
CA THR A 94 28.22 -9.46 -0.80
C THR A 94 27.37 -9.55 0.47
N LEU A 95 27.63 -8.69 1.46
CA LEU A 95 26.83 -8.63 2.68
C LEU A 95 25.39 -8.19 2.38
N VAL A 96 25.23 -7.18 1.54
CA VAL A 96 23.94 -6.64 1.13
C VAL A 96 23.14 -7.68 0.34
N ALA A 97 23.77 -8.44 -0.56
CA ALA A 97 23.09 -9.53 -1.26
C ALA A 97 22.52 -10.57 -0.27
N ALA A 98 23.30 -10.96 0.74
CA ALA A 98 22.82 -11.85 1.79
C ALA A 98 21.64 -11.24 2.59
N HIS A 99 21.71 -9.94 2.88
CA HIS A 99 20.65 -9.19 3.54
C HIS A 99 19.35 -9.14 2.71
N VAL A 100 19.46 -8.85 1.42
CA VAL A 100 18.34 -8.84 0.46
C VAL A 100 17.66 -10.20 0.38
N LEU A 101 18.42 -11.32 0.35
CA LEU A 101 17.82 -12.66 0.37
C LEU A 101 16.98 -12.90 1.64
N GLY A 102 17.44 -12.40 2.79
CA GLY A 102 16.65 -12.44 4.03
C GLY A 102 15.38 -11.61 3.95
N HIS A 103 15.43 -10.42 3.33
CA HIS A 103 14.23 -9.63 3.09
C HIS A 103 13.28 -10.29 2.08
N ALA A 104 13.80 -10.93 1.03
CA ALA A 104 12.99 -11.65 0.06
C ALA A 104 12.23 -12.83 0.70
N ASP A 105 12.87 -13.55 1.62
CA ASP A 105 12.24 -14.60 2.43
C ASP A 105 11.14 -14.02 3.33
N PHE A 106 11.46 -12.96 4.07
CA PHE A 106 10.48 -12.28 4.92
C PHE A 106 9.27 -11.80 4.11
N SER A 107 9.48 -11.14 2.98
CA SER A 107 8.41 -10.62 2.13
C SER A 107 7.53 -11.72 1.56
N ARG A 108 8.08 -12.89 1.19
CA ARG A 108 7.29 -14.03 0.71
C ARG A 108 6.42 -14.63 1.82
N ASN A 109 6.97 -14.76 3.02
CA ASN A 109 6.33 -15.48 4.13
C ASN A 109 5.47 -14.60 5.03
N ASN A 110 5.49 -13.29 4.84
CA ASN A 110 4.70 -12.35 5.62
C ASN A 110 3.25 -12.27 5.09
N GLN A 111 2.28 -12.44 6.00
CA GLN A 111 0.85 -12.48 5.65
C GLN A 111 0.35 -11.17 5.05
N LEU A 112 0.88 -10.03 5.50
CA LEU A 112 0.49 -8.71 4.98
C LEU A 112 0.98 -8.54 3.54
N PHE A 113 2.24 -8.86 3.27
CA PHE A 113 2.79 -8.84 1.91
C PHE A 113 2.07 -9.81 0.98
N ALA A 114 1.82 -11.05 1.43
CA ALA A 114 1.07 -12.04 0.66
C ALA A 114 -0.34 -11.54 0.31
N ARG A 115 -1.01 -10.89 1.26
CA ARG A 115 -2.32 -10.29 1.03
C ARG A 115 -2.26 -9.15 0.02
N PHE A 116 -1.31 -8.22 0.15
CA PHE A 116 -1.14 -7.13 -0.81
C PHE A 116 -0.78 -7.64 -2.20
N HIS A 117 0.10 -8.62 -2.29
CA HIS A 117 0.45 -9.28 -3.54
C HIS A 117 -0.78 -9.95 -4.19
N ALA A 118 -1.69 -10.54 -3.42
CA ALA A 118 -2.94 -11.09 -3.93
C ALA A 118 -3.94 -10.00 -4.40
N MET A 119 -3.96 -8.83 -3.74
CA MET A 119 -4.88 -7.74 -4.06
C MET A 119 -4.41 -6.85 -5.22
N ALA A 120 -3.13 -6.48 -5.22
CA ALA A 120 -2.50 -5.55 -6.15
C ALA A 120 -1.63 -6.25 -7.21
N GLY A 121 -1.43 -7.56 -7.12
CA GLY A 121 -0.51 -8.31 -7.98
C GLY A 121 0.97 -8.11 -7.59
N GLY A 122 1.85 -8.84 -8.26
CA GLY A 122 3.31 -8.69 -8.13
C GLY A 122 3.93 -7.58 -8.98
N ASN A 123 3.11 -6.89 -9.80
CA ASN A 123 3.53 -5.95 -10.83
C ASN A 123 3.26 -4.48 -10.41
N ILE A 124 3.74 -4.11 -9.22
CA ILE A 124 3.52 -2.77 -8.66
C ILE A 124 4.12 -1.65 -9.53
N VAL A 125 5.27 -1.92 -10.16
CA VAL A 125 5.97 -0.96 -11.02
C VAL A 125 5.10 -0.60 -12.23
N GLU A 126 4.46 -1.59 -12.84
CA GLU A 126 3.55 -1.43 -13.96
C GLU A 126 2.29 -0.65 -13.55
N HIS A 127 1.78 -0.91 -12.34
CA HIS A 127 0.65 -0.16 -11.79
C HIS A 127 0.98 1.32 -11.55
N ALA A 128 2.13 1.61 -10.94
CA ALA A 128 2.58 2.98 -10.73
C ALA A 128 2.86 3.72 -12.04
N ALA A 129 3.42 3.05 -13.05
CA ALA A 129 3.56 3.62 -14.39
C ALA A 129 2.19 3.99 -15.01
N ALA A 130 1.17 3.13 -14.86
CA ALA A 130 -0.18 3.43 -15.31
C ALA A 130 -0.82 4.60 -14.54
N HIS A 131 -0.57 4.73 -13.22
CA HIS A 131 -1.02 5.87 -12.42
C HIS A 131 -0.36 7.18 -12.86
N ALA A 132 0.97 7.16 -13.08
CA ALA A 132 1.71 8.31 -13.59
C ALA A 132 1.17 8.79 -14.95
N GLN A 133 0.86 7.85 -15.86
CA GLN A 133 0.28 8.18 -17.16
C GLN A 133 -1.11 8.83 -17.04
N ARG A 134 -1.98 8.33 -16.15
CA ARG A 134 -3.31 8.93 -15.92
C ARG A 134 -3.21 10.35 -15.35
N ILE A 135 -2.25 10.57 -14.45
CA ILE A 135 -2.02 11.90 -13.88
C ILE A 135 -1.52 12.86 -14.95
N GLN A 136 -0.63 12.41 -15.84
CA GLN A 136 -0.19 13.22 -16.97
C GLN A 136 -1.36 13.61 -17.89
N GLN A 137 -2.28 12.67 -18.18
CA GLN A 137 -3.50 12.96 -18.94
C GLN A 137 -4.41 13.96 -18.22
N ALA A 138 -4.54 13.85 -16.89
CA ALA A 138 -5.29 14.81 -16.08
C ALA A 138 -4.65 16.21 -16.12
N ILE A 139 -3.32 16.30 -16.08
CA ILE A 139 -2.58 17.58 -16.18
C ILE A 139 -2.85 18.23 -17.54
N GLU A 140 -2.84 17.45 -18.62
CA GLU A 140 -3.12 17.95 -19.98
C GLU A 140 -4.57 18.43 -20.13
N ALA A 141 -5.52 17.80 -19.45
CA ALA A 141 -6.94 18.12 -19.55
C ALA A 141 -7.40 19.25 -18.61
N ALA A 142 -6.96 19.23 -17.35
CA ALA A 142 -7.46 20.10 -16.27
C ALA A 142 -6.45 21.18 -15.84
N GLY A 143 -5.20 21.09 -16.30
CA GLY A 143 -4.11 22.00 -15.92
C GLY A 143 -3.35 21.54 -14.67
N LEU A 144 -2.06 21.90 -14.62
CA LEU A 144 -1.13 21.46 -13.59
C LEU A 144 -1.58 21.87 -12.18
N GLU A 145 -1.90 23.15 -11.96
CA GLU A 145 -2.23 23.70 -10.63
C GLU A 145 -3.43 23.00 -10.00
N ARG A 146 -4.44 22.66 -10.81
CA ARG A 146 -5.66 22.00 -10.34
C ARG A 146 -5.37 20.55 -9.95
N VAL A 147 -4.58 19.84 -10.76
CA VAL A 147 -4.18 18.45 -10.47
C VAL A 147 -3.28 18.40 -9.24
N GLU A 148 -2.35 19.34 -9.11
CA GLU A 148 -1.44 19.43 -7.96
C GLU A 148 -2.22 19.69 -6.67
N ALA A 149 -3.20 20.60 -6.65
CA ALA A 149 -4.03 20.85 -5.47
C ALA A 149 -4.79 19.60 -4.99
N VAL A 150 -5.27 18.76 -5.93
CA VAL A 150 -5.95 17.51 -5.61
C VAL A 150 -4.95 16.45 -5.12
N LEU A 151 -3.77 16.37 -5.74
CA LEU A 151 -2.69 15.49 -5.30
C LEU A 151 -2.18 15.85 -3.90
N ASP A 152 -2.01 17.14 -3.60
CA ASP A 152 -1.63 17.64 -2.27
C ASP A 152 -2.64 17.17 -1.22
N ALA A 153 -3.93 17.32 -1.49
CA ALA A 153 -5.00 16.88 -0.59
C ALA A 153 -4.99 15.35 -0.39
N ALA A 154 -4.80 14.58 -1.46
CA ALA A 154 -4.74 13.12 -1.38
C ALA A 154 -3.49 12.64 -0.63
N LEU A 155 -2.30 13.17 -0.93
CA LEU A 155 -1.05 12.81 -0.27
C LEU A 155 -1.03 13.23 1.21
N ALA A 156 -1.68 14.34 1.58
CA ALA A 156 -1.85 14.72 2.98
C ALA A 156 -2.66 13.68 3.78
N LEU A 157 -3.51 12.90 3.11
CA LEU A 157 -4.35 11.87 3.71
C LEU A 157 -3.78 10.45 3.52
N GLU A 158 -2.56 10.29 2.98
CA GLU A 158 -1.96 8.97 2.66
C GLU A 158 -1.87 8.03 3.88
N SER A 159 -1.70 8.59 5.08
CA SER A 159 -1.63 7.82 6.33
C SER A 159 -2.98 7.29 6.83
N HIS A 160 -4.09 7.76 6.26
CA HIS A 160 -5.44 7.37 6.61
C HIS A 160 -5.97 6.31 5.64
N VAL A 161 -5.18 5.27 5.36
CA VAL A 161 -5.60 4.09 4.61
C VAL A 161 -5.82 2.91 5.55
N ASP A 162 -6.86 2.13 5.29
CA ASP A 162 -7.13 0.92 6.07
C ASP A 162 -6.29 -0.25 5.53
N VAL A 163 -5.14 -0.48 6.17
CA VAL A 163 -4.24 -1.63 5.90
C VAL A 163 -4.94 -2.97 6.12
N SER A 164 -5.97 -3.00 6.98
CA SER A 164 -6.78 -4.19 7.21
C SER A 164 -7.91 -4.37 6.19
N GLY A 165 -8.17 -3.36 5.36
CA GLY A 165 -9.22 -3.36 4.34
C GLY A 165 -8.81 -4.03 3.02
N GLU A 166 -9.80 -4.25 2.15
CA GLU A 166 -9.55 -4.71 0.78
C GLU A 166 -9.22 -3.54 -0.15
N LEU A 167 -8.30 -3.76 -1.10
CA LEU A 167 -7.99 -2.77 -2.14
C LEU A 167 -9.24 -2.46 -2.98
N ARG A 168 -10.05 -3.47 -3.31
CA ARG A 168 -11.34 -3.30 -4.00
C ARG A 168 -12.45 -3.67 -3.04
N ARG A 169 -13.06 -2.67 -2.40
CA ARG A 169 -14.23 -2.86 -1.53
C ARG A 169 -15.49 -2.25 -2.16
N PRO A 170 -16.67 -2.90 -2.04
CA PRO A 170 -17.92 -2.36 -2.56
C PRO A 170 -18.33 -1.10 -1.78
N PRO A 171 -19.10 -0.18 -2.40
CA PRO A 171 -19.74 0.90 -1.68
C PRO A 171 -20.61 0.37 -0.53
N TYR A 172 -20.77 1.18 0.52
CA TYR A 172 -21.75 0.94 1.57
C TYR A 172 -23.12 0.64 0.99
N PRO A 173 -23.86 -0.32 1.57
CA PRO A 173 -25.20 -0.65 1.12
C PRO A 173 -26.11 0.57 1.31
N GLU A 174 -27.00 0.82 0.35
CA GLU A 174 -27.97 1.94 0.44
C GLU A 174 -28.96 1.78 1.59
N PHE A 175 -29.21 0.53 1.98
CA PHE A 175 -30.14 0.16 3.02
C PHE A 175 -29.48 -0.80 4.00
N VAL A 176 -29.60 -0.51 5.30
CA VAL A 176 -29.22 -1.43 6.36
C VAL A 176 -30.49 -2.01 6.98
N PRO A 177 -30.54 -3.32 7.28
CA PRO A 177 -31.61 -3.83 8.13
C PRO A 177 -31.63 -3.03 9.44
N GLU A 178 -32.83 -2.67 9.89
CA GLU A 178 -33.00 -2.04 11.20
C GLU A 178 -32.30 -2.92 12.24
N LYS A 179 -31.39 -2.31 13.03
CA LYS A 179 -30.51 -3.03 13.95
C LYS A 179 -31.40 -3.93 14.81
N THR A 180 -31.34 -5.24 14.57
CA THR A 180 -32.14 -6.20 15.31
C THR A 180 -31.80 -5.97 16.78
N ALA A 181 -32.82 -5.82 17.63
CA ALA A 181 -32.62 -5.57 19.05
C ALA A 181 -31.55 -6.55 19.58
N PRO A 182 -30.61 -6.08 20.44
CA PRO A 182 -29.50 -6.90 20.90
C PRO A 182 -30.02 -8.26 21.36
N THR A 183 -29.39 -9.32 20.86
CA THR A 183 -29.79 -10.71 21.14
C THR A 183 -29.94 -10.85 22.65
N GLU A 184 -31.12 -11.24 23.10
CA GLU A 184 -31.41 -11.31 24.54
C GLU A 184 -30.37 -12.16 25.24
N THR A 185 -29.81 -11.60 26.32
CA THR A 185 -28.93 -12.34 27.22
C THR A 185 -29.67 -13.55 27.81
N ALA A 186 -28.93 -14.59 28.19
CA ALA A 186 -29.50 -15.80 28.80
C ALA A 186 -30.38 -15.50 30.03
N PHE A 187 -30.10 -14.39 30.74
CA PHE A 187 -30.92 -13.90 31.84
C PHE A 187 -32.29 -13.36 31.38
N GLN A 188 -32.32 -12.53 30.34
CA GLN A 188 -33.54 -11.97 29.76
C GLN A 188 -34.46 -13.08 29.20
N GLN A 189 -33.87 -14.10 28.56
CA GLN A 189 -34.61 -15.25 28.06
C GLN A 189 -35.31 -16.04 29.18
N ARG A 190 -34.60 -16.29 30.29
CA ARG A 190 -35.16 -16.98 31.47
C ARG A 190 -36.27 -16.18 32.14
N PHE A 191 -36.12 -14.86 32.22
CA PHE A 191 -37.12 -13.99 32.83
C PHE A 191 -38.40 -13.90 32.00
N GLY A 192 -38.27 -13.90 30.66
CA GLY A 192 -39.41 -13.89 29.73
C GLY A 192 -40.24 -15.17 29.69
N GLN A 193 -39.82 -16.27 30.34
CA GLN A 193 -40.56 -17.53 30.43
C GLN A 193 -41.35 -17.69 31.74
N LEU A 194 -41.30 -16.71 32.64
CA LEU A 194 -42.00 -16.78 33.92
C LEU A 194 -43.53 -16.57 33.74
N PRO A 195 -44.37 -17.22 34.56
CA PRO A 195 -45.81 -17.01 34.53
C PRO A 195 -46.16 -15.54 34.79
N GLY A 196 -46.85 -14.89 33.86
CA GLY A 196 -47.20 -13.45 33.92
C GLY A 196 -46.28 -12.53 33.13
N ALA A 197 -45.25 -13.05 32.47
CA ALA A 197 -44.48 -12.30 31.49
C ALA A 197 -45.36 -11.95 30.27
N ALA A 198 -45.25 -10.72 29.77
CA ALA A 198 -45.98 -10.27 28.59
C ALA A 198 -45.59 -11.12 27.36
N GLU A 199 -46.56 -11.45 26.50
CA GLU A 199 -46.30 -12.11 25.22
C GLU A 199 -45.27 -11.28 24.43
N LYS A 200 -44.17 -11.92 24.02
CA LYS A 200 -43.17 -11.29 23.18
C LYS A 200 -43.79 -10.99 21.82
N ALA A 201 -43.80 -9.71 21.44
CA ALA A 201 -44.05 -9.34 20.07
C ALA A 201 -43.01 -10.03 19.17
N SER A 202 -43.47 -10.77 18.17
CA SER A 202 -42.60 -11.29 17.12
C SER A 202 -41.77 -10.14 16.56
N PRO A 203 -40.44 -10.28 16.39
CA PRO A 203 -39.65 -9.23 15.79
C PRO A 203 -40.12 -9.03 14.35
N SER A 204 -40.98 -8.03 14.11
CA SER A 204 -41.24 -7.58 12.76
C SER A 204 -39.98 -6.87 12.32
N ALA A 205 -39.28 -7.41 11.32
CA ALA A 205 -38.26 -6.64 10.63
C ALA A 205 -38.95 -5.39 10.06
N GLY A 206 -38.64 -4.23 10.64
CA GLY A 206 -39.11 -2.96 10.11
C GLY A 206 -38.63 -2.75 8.68
N PRO A 207 -39.23 -1.82 7.92
CA PRO A 207 -38.76 -1.51 6.59
C PRO A 207 -37.27 -1.11 6.62
N PRO A 208 -36.48 -1.50 5.61
CA PRO A 208 -35.06 -1.15 5.54
C PRO A 208 -34.86 0.36 5.67
N LEU A 209 -33.97 0.78 6.57
CA LEU A 209 -33.65 2.20 6.78
C LEU A 209 -32.55 2.61 5.80
N ARG A 210 -32.65 3.84 5.26
CA ARG A 210 -31.56 4.44 4.48
C ARG A 210 -30.31 4.55 5.34
N THR A 211 -29.21 4.04 4.81
CA THR A 211 -27.91 4.05 5.47
C THR A 211 -27.43 5.49 5.65
N ARG A 212 -27.01 5.84 6.87
CA ARG A 212 -26.24 7.08 7.09
C ARG A 212 -24.85 6.88 6.49
N ILE A 213 -24.34 7.89 5.79
CA ILE A 213 -23.02 7.82 5.16
C ILE A 213 -22.07 8.75 5.93
N PRO A 214 -20.98 8.24 6.53
CA PRO A 214 -20.61 6.82 6.64
C PRO A 214 -21.46 6.07 7.72
N PRO A 215 -21.69 4.75 7.55
CA PRO A 215 -22.49 3.95 8.49
C PRO A 215 -21.79 3.68 9.83
N HIS A 216 -20.46 3.73 9.83
CA HIS A 216 -19.57 3.58 10.98
C HIS A 216 -18.38 4.54 10.80
N ALA A 217 -17.52 4.65 11.82
CA ALA A 217 -16.29 5.42 11.67
C ALA A 217 -15.44 4.82 10.55
N GLU A 218 -15.17 5.61 9.51
CA GLU A 218 -14.37 5.21 8.36
C GLU A 218 -12.94 5.72 8.51
N TYR A 219 -11.99 4.80 8.47
CA TYR A 219 -10.57 5.13 8.59
C TYR A 219 -9.93 5.39 7.23
N ASP A 220 -10.40 4.70 6.18
CA ASP A 220 -9.90 4.82 4.82
C ASP A 220 -10.52 6.04 4.12
N LEU A 221 -9.96 7.21 4.46
CA LEU A 221 -10.47 8.51 4.01
C LEU A 221 -10.32 8.68 2.49
N LEU A 222 -9.24 8.14 1.91
CA LEU A 222 -9.00 8.23 0.48
C LEU A 222 -10.09 7.50 -0.31
N TRP A 223 -10.44 6.26 0.08
CA TRP A 223 -11.55 5.55 -0.57
C TRP A 223 -12.88 6.26 -0.35
N PHE A 224 -13.12 6.75 0.87
CA PHE A 224 -14.38 7.40 1.22
C PHE A 224 -14.63 8.65 0.38
N ILE A 225 -13.63 9.53 0.29
CA ILE A 225 -13.72 10.76 -0.51
C ILE A 225 -13.92 10.41 -1.99
N ALA A 226 -13.14 9.47 -2.53
CA ALA A 226 -13.24 9.07 -3.94
C ALA A 226 -14.65 8.56 -4.33
N HIS A 227 -15.36 7.88 -3.42
CA HIS A 227 -16.67 7.28 -3.72
C HIS A 227 -17.86 8.15 -3.30
N TYR A 228 -17.71 8.99 -2.26
CA TYR A 228 -18.85 9.68 -1.62
C TYR A 228 -18.83 11.20 -1.73
N ALA A 229 -17.75 11.82 -2.21
CA ALA A 229 -17.76 13.26 -2.49
C ALA A 229 -18.51 13.52 -3.82
N PRO A 230 -19.68 14.19 -3.83
CA PRO A 230 -20.45 14.39 -5.05
C PRO A 230 -19.83 15.44 -5.99
N GLU A 231 -19.04 16.36 -5.44
CA GLU A 231 -18.43 17.47 -6.19
C GLU A 231 -17.18 17.06 -6.97
N LEU A 232 -16.61 15.88 -6.69
CA LEU A 232 -15.40 15.41 -7.37
C LEU A 232 -15.69 14.96 -8.80
N GLU A 233 -14.90 15.48 -9.73
CA GLU A 233 -14.82 15.00 -11.10
C GLU A 233 -14.16 13.62 -11.16
N GLN A 234 -14.38 12.90 -12.27
CA GLN A 234 -13.88 11.52 -12.39
C GLN A 234 -12.35 11.43 -12.23
N TRP A 235 -11.59 12.35 -12.84
CA TRP A 235 -10.13 12.33 -12.75
C TRP A 235 -9.63 12.66 -11.33
N GLU A 236 -10.37 13.46 -10.56
CA GLU A 236 -10.04 13.75 -9.16
C GLU A 236 -10.21 12.49 -8.31
N ARG A 237 -11.29 11.72 -8.53
CA ARG A 237 -11.50 10.43 -7.87
C ARG A 237 -10.39 9.45 -8.19
N ASP A 238 -9.97 9.41 -9.46
CA ASP A 238 -8.90 8.52 -9.91
C ASP A 238 -7.57 8.83 -9.20
N ILE A 239 -7.27 10.10 -8.89
CA ILE A 239 -6.10 10.51 -8.10
C ILE A 239 -6.18 9.95 -6.67
N PHE A 240 -7.30 10.13 -5.98
CA PHE A 240 -7.49 9.59 -4.63
C PHE A 240 -7.31 8.07 -4.59
N LEU A 241 -7.84 7.36 -5.59
CA LEU A 241 -7.70 5.91 -5.71
C LEU A 241 -6.27 5.47 -6.07
N ALA A 242 -5.56 6.25 -6.89
CA ALA A 242 -4.15 6.00 -7.22
C ALA A 242 -3.25 6.16 -5.99
N VAL A 243 -3.39 7.29 -5.26
CA VAL A 243 -2.65 7.52 -4.01
C VAL A 243 -2.95 6.41 -3.01
N ARG A 244 -4.23 6.04 -2.83
CA ARG A 244 -4.62 4.94 -1.95
C ARG A 244 -3.96 3.61 -2.31
N ALA A 245 -3.92 3.27 -3.60
CA ALA A 245 -3.31 2.02 -4.05
C ALA A 245 -1.80 2.00 -3.76
N GLU A 246 -1.11 3.12 -3.99
CA GLU A 246 0.31 3.26 -3.65
C GLU A 246 0.56 3.26 -2.13
N SER A 247 -0.27 3.94 -1.34
CA SER A 247 -0.16 3.97 0.14
C SER A 247 -0.44 2.62 0.80
N LEU A 248 -1.18 1.72 0.15
CA LEU A 248 -1.36 0.36 0.63
C LEU A 248 -0.13 -0.53 0.31
N TYR A 249 0.72 -0.10 -0.62
CA TYR A 249 1.96 -0.80 -0.96
C TYR A 249 3.14 -0.38 -0.06
N PHE A 250 3.26 0.91 0.26
CA PHE A 250 4.32 1.46 1.12
C PHE A 250 3.98 1.44 2.60
#